data_AF-A0A9W9IUJ7-F1
#
_entry.id   AF-A0A9W9IUJ7-F1
#
_cell.length_a   1.000
_cell.length_b   1.000
_cell.length_c   1.000
_cell.angle_alpha   90.00
_cell.angle_beta   90.00
_cell.angle_gamma   90.00
#
_symmetry.space_group_name_H-M   'P 1'
#
loop_
_entity.id
_entity.type
_entity.pdbx_description
1 polymer ?
#
loop_
_entity_poly.entity_id
_entity_poly.type
_entity_poly.pdbx_seq_one_letter_code
_entity_poly.pdbx_strand_id
1 'polypeptide(L)'
;MMIRGFANYFGRVYKTAKRRSPTSLYPQLVFTRQRLLEFREKGILPVETIDQLIDAVPTLFGDQYRQGITNGNLSQTNIRIDSKTYEICGIVDWSCARIFLFGTEMDILIEFTGFKDFGTWCDYECKSKCISAFWDRFWISSGIGAGLTGISQQNQIRELAMTTAKINAILRLGFQRNQQGWSVGEFLCTIADRQQLQAWFGVL
;
A
#
# COMPACT_ATOMS: atom_id res chain seq x y z
N MET A 1 5.12 -10.48 15.54
CA MET A 1 5.23 -11.70 14.70
C MET A 1 4.77 -11.43 13.27
N MET A 2 3.49 -11.07 13.10
CA MET A 2 2.88 -10.80 11.79
C MET A 2 3.53 -9.66 10.98
N ILE A 3 3.84 -8.54 11.63
CA ILE A 3 4.57 -7.42 11.01
C ILE A 3 5.93 -7.85 10.40
N ARG A 4 6.65 -8.75 11.09
CA ARG A 4 7.92 -9.30 10.57
C ARG A 4 7.67 -10.20 9.35
N GLY A 5 6.57 -10.95 9.36
CA GLY A 5 6.12 -11.74 8.21
C GLY A 5 5.89 -10.87 6.97
N PHE A 6 5.15 -9.76 7.13
CA PHE A 6 4.94 -8.80 6.03
C PHE A 6 6.25 -8.20 5.55
N ALA A 7 7.12 -7.78 6.47
CA ALA A 7 8.42 -7.22 6.11
C ALA A 7 9.28 -8.22 5.30
N ASN A 8 9.26 -9.50 5.66
CA ASN A 8 9.93 -10.56 4.90
C ASN A 8 9.28 -10.77 3.52
N TYR A 9 7.94 -10.75 3.44
CA TYR A 9 7.21 -10.88 2.17
C TYR A 9 7.54 -9.73 1.23
N PHE A 10 7.30 -8.48 1.65
CA PHE A 10 7.57 -7.31 0.83
C PHE A 10 9.05 -7.15 0.52
N GLY A 11 9.96 -7.48 1.46
CA GLY A 11 11.39 -7.46 1.22
C GLY A 11 11.81 -8.39 0.08
N ARG A 12 11.23 -9.60 0.03
CA ARG A 12 11.43 -10.54 -1.08
C ARG A 12 10.84 -10.03 -2.39
N VAL A 13 9.63 -9.48 -2.36
CA VAL A 13 9.01 -8.84 -3.53
C VAL A 13 9.92 -7.74 -4.07
N TYR A 14 10.40 -6.83 -3.21
CA TYR A 14 11.27 -5.74 -3.60
C TYR A 14 12.58 -6.22 -4.22
N LYS A 15 13.20 -7.25 -3.63
CA LYS A 15 14.44 -7.85 -4.15
C LYS A 15 14.29 -8.36 -5.59
N THR A 16 13.11 -8.89 -5.93
CA THR A 16 12.79 -9.37 -7.29
C THR A 16 12.17 -8.31 -8.20
N ALA A 17 11.77 -7.16 -7.64
CA ALA A 17 11.10 -6.10 -8.37
C ALA A 17 12.04 -5.44 -9.38
N LYS A 18 11.53 -5.19 -10.58
CA LYS A 18 12.29 -4.63 -11.71
C LYS A 18 11.77 -3.25 -12.08
N ARG A 19 12.67 -2.41 -12.59
CA ARG A 19 12.31 -1.19 -13.31
C ARG A 19 11.77 -1.57 -14.69
N ARG A 20 10.77 -0.85 -15.18
CA ARG A 20 10.21 -1.07 -16.53
C ARG A 20 9.97 0.26 -17.22
N SER A 21 9.84 0.19 -18.54
CA SER A 21 9.56 1.35 -19.37
C SER A 21 8.22 2.01 -18.96
N PRO A 22 8.21 3.35 -18.76
CA PRO A 22 7.00 4.11 -18.44
C PRO A 22 5.86 3.93 -19.44
N THR A 23 6.17 3.69 -20.72
CA THR A 23 5.19 3.56 -21.80
C THR A 23 4.17 2.45 -21.53
N SER A 24 4.60 1.38 -20.86
CA SER A 24 3.73 0.24 -20.54
C SER A 24 2.68 0.51 -19.45
N LEU A 25 2.87 1.56 -18.66
CA LEU A 25 1.98 1.92 -17.55
C LEU A 25 1.23 3.24 -17.76
N TYR A 26 1.39 3.89 -18.92
CA TYR A 26 0.74 5.16 -19.19
C TYR A 26 -0.79 5.13 -18.99
N PRO A 27 -1.53 4.08 -19.41
CA PRO A 27 -2.95 3.98 -19.10
C PRO A 27 -3.26 3.98 -17.60
N GLN A 28 -2.46 3.27 -16.80
CA GLN A 28 -2.63 3.19 -15.35
C GLN A 28 -2.25 4.49 -14.65
N LEU A 29 -1.26 5.22 -15.16
CA LEU A 29 -0.92 6.58 -14.71
C LEU A 29 -2.13 7.50 -14.87
N VAL A 30 -2.68 7.58 -16.09
CA VAL A 30 -3.82 8.44 -16.42
C VAL A 30 -5.02 8.06 -15.57
N PHE A 31 -5.31 6.77 -15.48
CA PHE A 31 -6.39 6.24 -14.65
C PHE A 31 -6.24 6.62 -13.18
N THR A 32 -5.07 6.40 -12.60
CA THR A 32 -4.78 6.70 -11.18
C THR A 32 -4.96 8.17 -10.90
N ARG A 33 -4.40 9.04 -11.74
CA ARG A 33 -4.52 10.50 -11.61
C ARG A 33 -5.98 10.94 -11.69
N GLN A 34 -6.74 10.42 -12.64
CA GLN A 34 -8.15 10.74 -12.80
C GLN A 34 -8.97 10.36 -11.56
N ARG A 35 -8.72 9.18 -10.98
CA ARG A 35 -9.42 8.74 -9.77
C ARG A 35 -9.07 9.57 -8.54
N LEU A 36 -7.81 10.00 -8.40
CA LEU A 36 -7.43 10.91 -7.32
C LEU A 36 -8.13 12.27 -7.46
N LEU A 37 -8.26 12.81 -8.67
CA LEU A 37 -9.02 14.04 -8.93
C LEU A 37 -10.51 13.86 -8.58
N GLU A 38 -11.13 12.75 -8.97
CA GLU A 38 -12.52 12.46 -8.59
C GLU A 38 -12.71 12.30 -7.08
N PHE A 39 -11.73 11.69 -6.40
CA PHE A 39 -11.75 11.52 -4.94
C PHE A 39 -11.57 12.86 -4.21
N ARG A 40 -10.72 13.75 -4.74
CA ARG A 40 -10.49 15.11 -4.23
C ARG A 40 -11.81 15.87 -4.06
N GLU A 41 -12.68 15.81 -5.06
CA GLU A 41 -13.99 16.49 -5.06
C GLU A 41 -14.97 15.94 -4.00
N LYS A 42 -14.65 14.82 -3.34
CA LYS A 42 -15.50 14.24 -2.28
C LYS A 42 -15.23 14.81 -0.89
N GLY A 43 -14.13 15.54 -0.70
CA GLY A 43 -13.81 16.20 0.58
C GLY A 43 -13.64 15.24 1.76
N ILE A 44 -13.24 13.99 1.53
CA ILE A 44 -13.04 12.99 2.60
C ILE A 44 -11.72 13.21 3.35
N LEU A 45 -10.69 13.63 2.61
CA LEU A 45 -9.35 13.96 3.11
C LEU A 45 -9.03 15.42 2.77
N PRO A 46 -8.09 16.07 3.49
CA PRO A 46 -7.64 17.42 3.17
C PRO A 46 -7.16 17.53 1.72
N VAL A 47 -7.48 18.64 1.07
CA VAL A 47 -7.18 18.88 -0.34
C VAL A 47 -5.68 18.78 -0.62
N GLU A 48 -4.87 19.37 0.26
CA GLU A 48 -3.40 19.40 0.15
C GLU A 48 -2.81 17.98 0.22
N THR A 49 -3.46 17.09 0.99
CA THR A 49 -3.04 15.69 1.07
C THR A 49 -3.25 14.98 -0.26
N ILE A 50 -4.38 15.22 -0.93
CA ILE A 50 -4.66 14.60 -2.23
C ILE A 50 -3.81 15.21 -3.34
N ASP A 51 -3.59 16.52 -3.30
CA ASP A 51 -2.74 17.23 -4.28
C ASP A 51 -1.30 16.69 -4.23
N GLN A 52 -0.74 16.46 -3.03
CA GLN A 52 0.56 15.79 -2.88
C GLN A 52 0.61 14.38 -3.49
N LEU A 53 -0.47 13.60 -3.38
CA LEU A 53 -0.53 12.28 -4.00
C LEU A 53 -0.61 12.37 -5.52
N ILE A 54 -1.39 13.32 -6.04
CA ILE A 54 -1.51 13.58 -7.49
C ILE A 54 -0.16 13.96 -8.07
N ASP A 55 0.58 14.85 -7.40
CA ASP A 55 1.90 15.32 -7.84
C ASP A 55 2.95 14.20 -7.81
N ALA A 56 2.80 13.21 -6.93
CA ALA A 56 3.69 12.05 -6.89
C ALA A 56 3.41 11.00 -7.98
N VAL A 57 2.21 10.99 -8.60
CA VAL A 57 1.83 9.98 -9.60
C VAL A 57 2.87 9.86 -10.74
N PRO A 58 3.30 10.93 -11.42
CA PRO A 58 4.30 10.83 -12.48
C PRO A 58 5.60 10.14 -12.03
N THR A 59 6.07 10.43 -10.82
CA THR A 59 7.28 9.81 -10.26
C THR A 59 7.09 8.31 -10.01
N LEU A 60 5.93 7.91 -9.47
CA LEU A 60 5.62 6.51 -9.20
C LEU A 60 5.51 5.66 -10.48
N PHE A 61 5.04 6.26 -11.56
CA PHE A 61 4.93 5.61 -12.87
C PHE A 61 6.16 5.83 -13.77
N GLY A 62 7.20 6.49 -13.25
CA GLY A 62 8.47 6.72 -13.92
C GLY A 62 9.35 5.46 -14.03
N ASP A 63 10.43 5.58 -14.78
CA ASP A 63 11.34 4.47 -15.09
C ASP A 63 12.21 4.04 -13.89
N GLN A 64 12.37 4.92 -12.90
CA GLN A 64 13.19 4.65 -11.72
C GLN A 64 12.46 3.82 -10.66
N TYR A 65 11.12 3.87 -10.61
CA TYR A 65 10.35 3.18 -9.59
C TYR A 65 10.15 1.69 -9.93
N ARG A 66 10.19 0.85 -8.90
CA ARG A 66 10.21 -0.60 -9.07
C ARG A 66 8.79 -1.15 -9.16
N GLN A 67 8.64 -2.16 -10.02
CA GLN A 67 7.44 -2.96 -10.14
C GLN A 67 7.70 -4.38 -9.67
N GLY A 68 6.84 -4.86 -8.79
CA GLY A 68 6.91 -6.20 -8.22
C GLY A 68 5.64 -6.99 -8.52
N ILE A 69 5.67 -8.28 -8.21
CA ILE A 69 4.45 -9.07 -8.18
C ILE A 69 3.56 -8.58 -7.03
N THR A 70 2.27 -8.44 -7.30
CA THR A 70 1.21 -8.18 -6.33
C THR A 70 0.22 -9.33 -6.37
N ASN A 71 -0.38 -9.65 -5.24
CA ASN A 71 -1.48 -10.61 -5.15
C ASN A 71 -2.77 -10.07 -5.82
N GLY A 72 -2.97 -8.75 -5.77
CA GLY A 72 -4.12 -8.03 -6.32
C GLY A 72 -5.34 -8.00 -5.40
N ASN A 73 -5.40 -8.87 -4.39
CA ASN A 73 -6.46 -8.90 -3.40
C ASN A 73 -5.92 -9.29 -2.00
N LEU A 74 -4.75 -8.74 -1.64
CA LEU A 74 -4.15 -9.03 -0.34
C LEU A 74 -5.03 -8.49 0.79
N SER A 75 -5.52 -9.39 1.63
CA SER A 75 -6.40 -9.10 2.77
C SER A 75 -6.13 -10.08 3.91
N GLN A 76 -6.68 -9.83 5.09
CA GLN A 76 -6.54 -10.74 6.23
C GLN A 76 -7.00 -12.18 5.91
N THR A 77 -8.04 -12.35 5.10
CA THR A 77 -8.60 -13.66 4.74
C THR A 77 -7.71 -14.44 3.77
N ASN A 78 -6.85 -13.74 3.03
CA ASN A 78 -5.96 -14.33 2.02
C ASN A 78 -4.56 -14.64 2.57
N ILE A 79 -4.34 -14.44 3.87
CA ILE A 79 -3.08 -14.70 4.55
C ILE A 79 -3.23 -15.93 5.44
N ARG A 80 -2.31 -16.89 5.27
CA ARG A 80 -2.21 -18.06 6.13
C ARG A 80 -1.15 -17.83 7.19
N ILE A 81 -1.52 -18.12 8.43
CA ILE A 81 -0.68 -17.96 9.61
C ILE A 81 -0.45 -19.35 10.19
N ASP A 82 0.80 -19.69 10.48
CA ASP A 82 1.13 -20.91 11.19
C ASP A 82 0.68 -20.81 12.65
N SER A 83 -0.10 -21.78 13.14
CA SER A 83 -0.68 -21.72 14.49
C SER A 83 0.33 -21.89 15.62
N LYS A 84 1.55 -22.40 15.33
CA LYS A 84 2.62 -22.62 16.31
C LYS A 84 3.57 -21.44 16.36
N THR A 85 3.92 -20.88 15.21
CA THR A 85 4.92 -19.79 15.11
C THR A 85 4.28 -18.41 14.95
N TYR A 86 2.98 -18.35 14.65
CA TYR A 86 2.23 -17.17 14.21
C TYR A 86 2.93 -16.31 13.17
N GLU A 87 3.73 -16.95 12.33
CA GLU A 87 4.32 -16.36 11.14
C GLU A 87 3.43 -16.55 9.92
N ILE A 88 3.59 -15.65 8.95
CA ILE A 88 2.94 -15.81 7.64
C ILE A 88 3.59 -17.02 6.95
N CYS A 89 2.82 -18.09 6.76
CA CYS A 89 3.27 -19.32 6.09
C CYS A 89 2.78 -19.40 4.64
N GLY A 90 1.82 -18.55 4.23
CA GLY A 90 1.37 -18.49 2.85
C GLY A 90 0.48 -17.30 2.56
N ILE A 91 0.41 -16.93 1.28
CA ILE A 91 -0.59 -16.02 0.72
C ILE A 91 -1.33 -16.82 -0.34
N VAL A 92 -2.66 -16.80 -0.29
CA VAL A 92 -3.55 -17.55 -1.19
C VAL A 92 -4.34 -16.58 -2.08
N ASP A 93 -5.19 -17.14 -2.94
CA ASP A 93 -6.05 -16.38 -3.87
C ASP A 93 -5.25 -15.39 -4.74
N TRP A 94 -4.45 -15.94 -5.66
CA TRP A 94 -3.66 -15.18 -6.64
C TRP A 94 -4.44 -14.88 -7.93
N SER A 95 -5.78 -14.95 -7.89
CA SER A 95 -6.64 -14.76 -9.06
C SER A 95 -6.50 -13.36 -9.68
N CYS A 96 -6.17 -12.35 -8.87
CA CYS A 96 -5.98 -10.96 -9.28
C CYS A 96 -4.52 -10.56 -9.49
N ALA A 97 -3.60 -11.53 -9.43
CA ALA A 97 -2.17 -11.28 -9.41
C ALA A 97 -1.67 -10.57 -10.66
N ARG A 98 -0.71 -9.67 -10.47
CA ARG A 98 -0.12 -8.90 -11.58
C ARG A 98 1.25 -8.37 -11.21
N ILE A 99 1.95 -7.82 -12.20
CA ILE A 99 3.09 -6.96 -11.94
C ILE A 99 2.60 -5.52 -11.89
N PHE A 100 2.85 -4.84 -10.78
CA PHE A 100 2.44 -3.45 -10.59
C PHE A 100 3.41 -2.71 -9.66
N LEU A 101 3.12 -1.45 -9.36
CA LEU A 101 3.97 -0.59 -8.53
C LEU A 101 4.27 -1.26 -7.19
N PHE A 102 5.55 -1.30 -6.81
CA PHE A 102 5.92 -1.79 -5.48
C PHE A 102 5.24 -0.92 -4.41
N GLY A 103 4.82 -1.54 -3.31
CA GLY A 103 4.11 -0.84 -2.23
C GLY A 103 2.60 -0.74 -2.41
N THR A 104 2.04 -1.14 -3.56
CA THR A 104 0.58 -1.14 -3.80
C THR A 104 -0.18 -1.82 -2.66
N GLU A 105 0.25 -3.02 -2.24
CA GLU A 105 -0.44 -3.80 -1.22
C GLU A 105 0.03 -3.52 0.21
N MET A 106 0.89 -2.51 0.42
CA MET A 106 1.35 -2.15 1.77
C MET A 106 0.28 -1.43 2.60
N ASP A 107 -0.84 -1.06 2.00
CA ASP A 107 -2.02 -0.58 2.74
C ASP A 107 -2.61 -1.66 3.67
N ILE A 108 -2.25 -2.94 3.48
CA ILE A 108 -2.51 -4.02 4.43
C ILE A 108 -1.95 -3.70 5.84
N LEU A 109 -0.89 -2.89 5.94
CA LEU A 109 -0.33 -2.49 7.24
C LEU A 109 -1.32 -1.68 8.07
N ILE A 110 -2.25 -0.96 7.45
CA ILE A 110 -3.36 -0.29 8.17
C ILE A 110 -4.18 -1.34 8.89
N GLU A 111 -4.65 -2.35 8.15
CA GLU A 111 -5.55 -3.38 8.64
C GLU A 111 -4.97 -4.14 9.84
N PHE A 112 -3.66 -4.28 9.88
CA PHE A 112 -2.95 -5.00 10.94
C PHE A 112 -2.34 -4.11 12.02
N THR A 113 -2.50 -2.78 11.91
CA THR A 113 -2.07 -1.82 12.93
C THR A 113 -3.23 -1.01 13.53
N GLY A 114 -4.47 -1.39 13.22
CA GLY A 114 -5.67 -0.92 13.87
C GLY A 114 -6.77 -1.97 13.88
N PHE A 115 -7.94 -1.56 14.36
CA PHE A 115 -9.13 -2.38 14.49
C PHE A 115 -10.37 -1.50 14.38
N LYS A 116 -11.51 -2.14 14.15
CA LYS A 116 -12.80 -1.45 14.16
C LYS A 116 -13.44 -1.60 15.54
N ASP A 117 -13.77 -0.49 16.18
CA ASP A 117 -14.50 -0.45 17.45
C ASP A 117 -15.82 0.33 17.30
N PHE A 118 -16.94 -0.31 17.60
CA PHE A 118 -18.30 0.24 17.46
C PHE A 118 -18.60 1.02 16.16
N GLY A 119 -17.97 0.63 15.05
CA GLY A 119 -18.16 1.29 13.76
C GLY A 119 -16.99 2.18 13.35
N THR A 120 -16.18 2.65 14.30
CA THR A 120 -15.07 3.58 14.09
C THR A 120 -13.75 2.84 13.94
N TRP A 121 -12.85 3.34 13.10
CA TRP A 121 -11.49 2.82 13.01
C TRP A 121 -10.63 3.37 14.16
N CYS A 122 -9.96 2.48 14.89
CA CYS A 122 -9.05 2.80 15.97
C CYS A 122 -7.66 2.23 15.68
N ASP A 123 -6.63 3.05 15.79
CA ASP A 123 -5.25 2.57 15.72
C ASP A 123 -4.86 1.87 17.03
N TYR A 124 -4.03 0.82 16.94
CA TYR A 124 -3.39 0.30 18.13
C TYR A 124 -2.35 1.31 18.66
N GLU A 125 -2.22 1.43 19.97
CA GLU A 125 -1.20 2.27 20.61
C GLU A 125 0.23 1.94 20.13
N CYS A 126 0.46 0.69 19.75
CA CYS A 126 1.75 0.22 19.25
C CYS A 126 1.95 0.42 17.73
N LYS A 127 1.03 1.06 17.00
CA LYS A 127 1.10 1.26 15.54
C LYS A 127 2.45 1.82 15.09
N SER A 128 2.94 2.87 15.74
CA SER A 128 4.24 3.48 15.42
C SER A 128 5.40 2.49 15.57
N LYS A 129 5.42 1.72 16.67
CA LYS A 129 6.40 0.66 16.94
C LYS A 129 6.31 -0.46 15.91
N CYS A 130 5.10 -0.85 15.52
CA CYS A 130 4.85 -1.85 14.48
C CYS A 130 5.37 -1.39 13.11
N ILE A 131 5.07 -0.16 12.70
CA ILE A 131 5.57 0.39 11.43
C ILE A 131 7.10 0.53 11.46
N SER A 132 7.70 0.92 12.58
CA SER A 132 9.17 0.92 12.73
C SER A 132 9.75 -0.48 12.55
N ALA A 133 9.22 -1.47 13.29
CA ALA A 133 9.67 -2.85 13.22
C ALA A 133 9.47 -3.48 11.84
N PHE A 134 8.45 -3.06 11.09
CA PHE A 134 8.26 -3.43 9.69
C PHE A 134 9.47 -2.99 8.85
N TRP A 135 9.80 -1.70 8.88
CA TRP A 135 10.87 -1.14 8.05
C TRP A 135 12.24 -1.70 8.41
N ASP A 136 12.55 -1.82 9.71
CA ASP A 136 13.80 -2.43 10.18
C ASP A 136 14.00 -3.83 9.59
N ARG A 137 12.94 -4.64 9.59
CA ARG A 137 12.99 -6.00 9.05
C ARG A 137 12.96 -6.03 7.53
N PHE A 138 12.29 -5.08 6.90
CA PHE A 138 12.19 -4.96 5.45
C PHE A 138 13.57 -4.67 4.84
N TRP A 139 14.38 -3.80 5.45
CA TRP A 139 15.74 -3.50 4.98
C TRP A 139 16.64 -4.72 4.99
N ILE A 140 16.59 -5.52 6.07
CA ILE A 140 17.31 -6.79 6.17
C ILE A 140 16.87 -7.75 5.06
N SER A 141 15.56 -7.87 4.83
CA SER A 141 15.00 -8.85 3.89
C SER A 141 15.16 -8.47 2.42
N SER A 142 15.16 -7.17 2.12
CA SER A 142 15.40 -6.62 0.79
C SER A 142 16.89 -6.59 0.42
N GLY A 143 17.78 -6.61 1.42
CA GLY A 143 19.23 -6.52 1.23
C GLY A 143 19.74 -5.10 0.97
N ILE A 144 18.94 -4.07 1.30
CA ILE A 144 19.36 -2.67 1.19
C ILE A 144 20.18 -2.30 2.43
N GLY A 145 21.47 -2.02 2.24
CA GLY A 145 22.39 -1.70 3.32
C GLY A 145 22.08 -0.36 4.03
N ALA A 146 22.58 -0.21 5.26
CA ALA A 146 22.37 0.96 6.12
C ALA A 146 23.53 2.00 6.08
N GLY A 147 24.37 1.97 5.03
CA GLY A 147 25.42 2.98 4.85
C GLY A 147 24.84 4.37 4.53
N LEU A 148 25.65 5.44 4.48
CA LEU A 148 25.17 6.82 4.22
C LEU A 148 24.36 6.94 2.92
N THR A 149 24.81 6.29 1.84
CA THR A 149 24.06 6.18 0.57
C THR A 149 22.83 5.27 0.68
N GLY A 150 22.85 4.35 1.64
CA GLY A 150 21.74 3.47 1.98
C GLY A 150 20.62 4.20 2.73
N ILE A 151 20.93 5.15 3.62
CA ILE A 151 19.90 5.89 4.38
C ILE A 151 19.04 6.75 3.45
N SER A 152 19.66 7.51 2.55
CA SER A 152 18.91 8.31 1.57
C SER A 152 18.06 7.43 0.65
N GLN A 153 18.61 6.31 0.20
CA GLN A 153 17.90 5.32 -0.60
C GLN A 153 16.72 4.69 0.17
N GLN A 154 16.91 4.30 1.43
CA GLN A 154 15.86 3.73 2.29
C GLN A 154 14.72 4.74 2.50
N ASN A 155 15.04 6.01 2.75
CA ASN A 155 14.05 7.07 2.90
C ASN A 155 13.23 7.23 1.61
N GLN A 156 13.89 7.32 0.45
CA GLN A 156 13.21 7.44 -0.84
C GLN A 156 12.31 6.23 -1.12
N ILE A 157 12.80 5.00 -0.88
CA ILE A 157 12.01 3.77 -1.10
C ILE A 157 10.80 3.75 -0.17
N ARG A 158 11.00 4.08 1.11
CA ARG A 158 9.94 4.13 2.10
C ARG A 158 8.87 5.14 1.70
N GLU A 159 9.28 6.34 1.32
CA GLU A 159 8.37 7.41 0.90
C GLU A 159 7.54 6.98 -0.30
N LEU A 160 8.17 6.54 -1.38
CA LEU A 160 7.45 6.13 -2.60
C LEU A 160 6.55 4.92 -2.35
N ALA A 161 6.99 3.95 -1.54
CA ALA A 161 6.18 2.78 -1.20
C ALA A 161 4.95 3.16 -0.36
N MET A 162 5.12 4.04 0.63
CA MET A 162 4.01 4.53 1.43
C MET A 162 3.06 5.42 0.63
N THR A 163 3.56 6.24 -0.29
CA THR A 163 2.73 7.02 -1.21
C THR A 163 1.94 6.11 -2.15
N THR A 164 2.58 5.06 -2.69
CA THR A 164 1.89 4.04 -3.51
C THR A 164 0.78 3.36 -2.71
N ALA A 165 1.08 2.98 -1.46
CA ALA A 165 0.10 2.37 -0.56
C ALA A 165 -1.09 3.30 -0.31
N LYS A 166 -0.82 4.58 0.00
CA LYS A 166 -1.84 5.63 0.22
C LYS A 166 -2.79 5.77 -0.95
N ILE A 167 -2.23 5.87 -2.15
CA ILE A 167 -3.01 5.90 -3.40
C ILE A 167 -3.84 4.61 -3.52
N ASN A 168 -3.25 3.45 -3.27
CA ASN A 168 -3.98 2.18 -3.39
C ASN A 168 -5.14 2.07 -2.40
N ALA A 169 -5.03 2.51 -1.14
CA ALA A 169 -6.19 2.46 -0.25
C ALA A 169 -7.29 3.42 -0.68
N ILE A 170 -6.96 4.62 -1.19
CA ILE A 170 -7.97 5.51 -1.78
C ILE A 170 -8.69 4.80 -2.92
N LEU A 171 -7.95 4.15 -3.83
CA LEU A 171 -8.54 3.42 -4.94
C LEU A 171 -9.38 2.22 -4.47
N ARG A 172 -8.93 1.51 -3.43
CA ARG A 172 -9.57 0.29 -2.91
C ARG A 172 -10.81 0.56 -2.07
N LEU A 173 -10.78 1.61 -1.25
CA LEU A 173 -11.83 1.98 -0.30
C LEU A 173 -12.77 3.07 -0.84
N GLY A 174 -12.31 3.84 -1.84
CA GLY A 174 -13.08 4.94 -2.43
C GLY A 174 -13.93 4.56 -3.64
N PHE A 175 -13.61 3.45 -4.32
CA PHE A 175 -14.18 3.12 -5.63
C PHE A 175 -14.58 1.66 -5.72
N GLN A 176 -15.62 1.39 -6.52
CA GLN A 176 -16.03 0.04 -6.84
C GLN A 176 -14.93 -0.73 -7.59
N ARG A 177 -14.70 -1.98 -7.17
CA ARG A 177 -13.74 -2.90 -7.80
C ARG A 177 -14.43 -3.93 -8.69
N ASN A 178 -13.80 -4.29 -9.80
CA ASN A 178 -14.24 -5.44 -10.61
C ASN A 178 -13.75 -6.76 -10.02
N GLN A 179 -14.14 -7.88 -10.64
CA GLN A 179 -13.70 -9.23 -10.28
C GLN A 179 -12.18 -9.43 -10.36
N GLN A 180 -11.47 -8.58 -11.11
CA GLN A 180 -10.01 -8.60 -11.19
C GLN A 180 -9.38 -7.68 -10.12
N GLY A 181 -10.15 -7.10 -9.20
CA GLY A 181 -9.65 -6.23 -8.15
C GLY A 181 -9.16 -4.86 -8.62
N TRP A 182 -9.39 -4.47 -9.88
CA TRP A 182 -9.17 -3.09 -10.33
C TRP A 182 -10.32 -2.21 -9.84
N SER A 183 -10.01 -1.00 -9.37
CA SER A 183 -11.00 0.07 -9.31
C SER A 183 -11.45 0.36 -10.73
N VAL A 184 -12.75 0.26 -11.03
CA VAL A 184 -13.28 0.43 -12.40
C VAL A 184 -14.55 1.25 -12.48
N GLY A 185 -15.17 1.54 -11.33
CA GLY A 185 -16.55 1.99 -11.30
C GLY A 185 -16.75 3.36 -10.68
N GLU A 186 -17.97 3.52 -10.18
CA GLU A 186 -18.42 4.71 -9.47
C GLU A 186 -17.73 4.83 -8.12
N PHE A 187 -17.75 6.05 -7.60
CA PHE A 187 -17.36 6.33 -6.24
C PHE A 187 -18.27 5.55 -5.27
N LEU A 188 -17.70 4.63 -4.51
CA LEU A 188 -18.43 3.72 -3.63
C LEU A 188 -17.68 3.59 -2.29
N CYS A 189 -17.70 4.67 -1.52
CA CYS A 189 -17.03 4.75 -0.23
C CYS A 189 -18.06 4.75 0.90
N THR A 190 -18.09 3.67 1.70
CA THR A 190 -18.96 3.58 2.87
C THR A 190 -18.49 4.51 3.99
N ILE A 191 -19.31 4.72 5.03
CA ILE A 191 -18.90 5.49 6.21
C ILE A 191 -17.67 4.85 6.87
N ALA A 192 -17.62 3.52 6.94
CA ALA A 192 -16.49 2.79 7.51
C ALA A 192 -15.22 2.99 6.68
N ASP A 193 -15.31 2.97 5.35
CA ASP A 193 -14.19 3.22 4.45
C ASP A 193 -13.62 4.63 4.63
N ARG A 194 -14.50 5.63 4.79
CA ARG A 194 -14.09 7.02 5.06
C ARG A 194 -13.32 7.14 6.35
N GLN A 195 -13.84 6.55 7.43
CA GLN A 195 -13.19 6.58 8.74
C GLN A 195 -11.83 5.86 8.70
N GLN A 196 -11.74 4.73 8.01
CA GLN A 196 -10.48 4.00 7.83
C GLN A 196 -9.45 4.83 7.04
N LEU A 197 -9.87 5.51 5.97
CA LEU A 197 -9.01 6.44 5.23
C LEU A 197 -8.58 7.60 6.13
N GLN A 198 -9.49 8.27 6.82
CA GLN A 198 -9.16 9.40 7.69
C GLN A 198 -8.19 8.98 8.81
N ALA A 199 -8.38 7.82 9.43
CA ALA A 199 -7.46 7.29 10.43
C ALA A 199 -6.07 7.01 9.85
N TRP A 200 -5.99 6.44 8.64
CA TRP A 200 -4.68 6.18 8.05
C TRP A 200 -3.92 7.47 7.70
N PHE A 201 -4.65 8.48 7.24
CA PHE A 201 -4.09 9.76 6.86
C PHE A 201 -3.92 10.74 8.04
N GLY A 202 -4.32 10.35 9.26
CA GLY A 202 -4.16 11.17 10.47
C GLY A 202 -5.10 12.38 10.52
N VAL A 203 -6.31 12.23 10.00
CA VAL A 203 -7.34 13.28 9.89
C VAL A 203 -8.39 13.19 11.02
N LEU A 204 -8.36 12.12 11.82
CA LEU A 204 -9.22 11.93 13.00
C LEU A 204 -8.53 12.40 14.29
#